data_AF-A0A967IMT8-F1
#
_entry.id   AF-A0A967IMT8-F1
#
_cell.length_a   1.000
_cell.length_b   1.000
_cell.length_c   1.000
_cell.angle_alpha   90.00
_cell.angle_beta   90.00
_cell.angle_gamma   90.00
#
_symmetry.space_group_name_H-M   'P 1'
#
loop_
_entity.id
_entity.type
_entity.pdbx_description
1 polymer ?
#
loop_
_entity_poly.entity_id
_entity_poly.type
_entity_poly.pdbx_seq_one_letter_code
_entity_poly.pdbx_strand_id
1 'polypeptide(L)' 'MILGRITGSVVSTIHHPVVDGQKLLLAERLDEWGKPTGAYLIALDGIGAGRGETVLILDEGNGARQILADAA' A
#
# COMPACT_ATOMS: atom_id res chain seq x y z
N MET A 1 0.73 -11.76 1.47
CA MET A 1 -0.41 -10.83 1.58
C MET A 1 -0.50 -10.34 3.01
N ILE A 2 -0.86 -9.09 3.24
CA ILE A 2 -1.02 -8.47 4.56
C ILE A 2 -2.42 -7.87 4.66
N LEU A 3 -3.12 -8.09 5.77
CA LEU A 3 -4.36 -7.36 6.06
C LEU A 3 -4.01 -5.98 6.62
N GLY A 4 -4.61 -4.93 6.09
CA GLY A 4 -4.33 -3.55 6.52
C GLY A 4 -5.56 -2.67 6.53
N ARG A 5 -5.51 -1.59 7.31
CA ARG A 5 -6.49 -0.49 7.26
C ARG A 5 -5.81 0.78 6.81
N ILE A 6 -6.40 1.47 5.84
CA ILE A 6 -5.86 2.73 5.35
C ILE A 6 -6.06 3.82 6.41
N THR A 7 -4.96 4.43 6.85
CA THR A 7 -4.97 5.48 7.87
C THR A 7 -4.60 6.84 7.31
N GLY A 8 -4.21 6.95 6.05
CA GLY A 8 -3.93 8.23 5.39
C GLY A 8 -3.22 8.07 4.05
N SER A 9 -2.72 9.18 3.54
CA SER A 9 -1.92 9.25 2.33
C SER A 9 -0.56 9.88 2.61
N VAL A 10 0.44 9.48 1.84
CA VAL A 10 1.79 10.06 1.88
C VAL A 10 2.01 10.87 0.61
N VAL A 11 2.69 12.00 0.72
CA VAL A 11 3.10 12.82 -0.43
C VAL A 11 4.61 12.90 -0.43
N SER A 12 5.22 12.70 -1.60
CA SER A 12 6.65 12.87 -1.81
C SER A 12 6.90 13.71 -3.06
N THR A 13 7.80 14.67 -2.97
CA THR A 13 8.30 15.43 -4.14
C THR A 13 9.54 14.80 -4.76
N ILE A 14 10.29 14.01 -3.98
CA ILE A 14 11.51 13.33 -4.42
C ILE A 14 11.36 11.84 -4.12
N HIS A 15 11.20 11.05 -5.17
CA HIS A 15 11.00 9.61 -5.10
C HIS A 15 11.59 8.93 -6.35
N HIS A 16 11.61 7.60 -6.35
CA HIS A 16 12.05 6.85 -7.52
C HIS A 16 11.02 6.98 -8.66
N PRO A 17 11.43 7.13 -9.94
CA PRO A 17 10.50 7.31 -11.06
C PRO A 17 9.41 6.23 -11.19
N VAL A 18 9.67 5.02 -10.71
CA VAL A 18 8.71 3.90 -10.71
C VAL A 18 7.40 4.19 -9.96
N VAL A 19 7.41 5.15 -9.02
CA VAL A 19 6.21 5.54 -8.26
C VAL A 19 5.62 6.88 -8.73
N ASP A 20 6.08 7.41 -9.86
CA ASP A 20 5.54 8.65 -10.43
C ASP A 20 4.05 8.49 -10.74
N GLY A 21 3.26 9.49 -10.34
CA GLY A 21 1.80 9.49 -10.52
C GLY A 21 1.05 8.46 -9.68
N GLN A 22 1.73 7.67 -8.85
CA GLN A 22 1.10 6.69 -7.99
C GLN A 22 0.64 7.33 -6.68
N LYS A 23 -0.52 6.89 -6.19
CA LYS A 23 -1.04 7.33 -4.89
C LYS A 23 -0.45 6.45 -3.79
N LEU A 24 0.28 7.08 -2.87
CA LEU A 24 0.89 6.42 -1.72
C LEU A 24 -0.08 6.47 -0.53
N LEU A 25 -0.41 5.30 0.01
CA LEU A 25 -1.30 5.15 1.16
C LEU A 25 -0.54 4.66 2.38
N LEU A 26 -0.80 5.27 3.53
CA LEU A 26 -0.35 4.75 4.81
C LEU A 26 -1.37 3.71 5.29
N ALA A 27 -0.88 2.50 5.59
CA ALA A 27 -1.71 1.41 6.08
C ALA A 27 -1.19 0.90 7.43
N GLU A 28 -2.08 0.76 8.40
CA GLU A 28 -1.85 0.07 9.66
C GLU A 28 -2.08 -1.44 9.46
N ARG A 29 -1.13 -2.29 9.87
CA ARG A 29 -1.25 -3.74 9.73
C ARG A 29 -2.25 -4.28 10.74
N LEU A 30 -3.17 -5.11 10.27
CA LEU A 30 -4.16 -5.79 11.08
C LEU A 30 -3.77 -7.26 11.28
N ASP A 31 -4.13 -7.81 12.43
CA ASP A 31 -4.10 -9.25 12.70
C ASP A 31 -5.31 -9.99 12.09
N GLU A 32 -5.39 -11.30 12.27
CA GLU A 32 -6.47 -12.14 11.75
C GLU A 32 -7.86 -11.81 12.35
N TRP A 33 -7.91 -11.05 13.44
CA TRP A 33 -9.15 -10.56 14.06
C TRP A 33 -9.46 -9.11 13.67
N GLY A 34 -8.69 -8.51 12.76
CA GLY A 34 -8.88 -7.14 12.30
C GLY A 34 -8.40 -6.08 13.30
N LYS A 35 -7.60 -6.44 14.30
CA LYS A 35 -7.05 -5.49 15.28
C LYS A 35 -5.68 -4.97 14.84
N PRO A 36 -5.36 -3.71 15.16
CA PRO A 36 -4.03 -3.16 14.94
C PRO A 36 -2.93 -3.97 15.61
N THR A 37 -1.88 -4.25 14.85
CA THR A 37 -0.64 -4.85 15.35
C THR A 37 0.38 -3.81 15.85
N GLY A 38 0.13 -2.51 15.59
CA GLY A 38 1.07 -1.41 15.82
C GLY A 38 2.12 -1.25 14.72
N ALA A 39 2.26 -2.22 13.82
CA ALA A 39 3.09 -2.09 12.63
C ALA A 39 2.35 -1.35 11.51
N TYR A 40 3.09 -0.66 10.64
CA TYR A 40 2.54 0.05 9.48
C TYR A 40 3.44 -0.11 8.26
N LEU A 41 2.89 0.18 7.08
CA LEU A 41 3.59 0.21 5.81
C LEU A 41 2.98 1.27 4.88
N ILE A 42 3.74 1.64 3.85
CA ILE A 42 3.23 2.44 2.73
C ILE A 42 2.91 1.48 1.59
N ALA A 43 1.71 1.59 1.03
CA ALA A 43 1.26 0.83 -0.12
C ALA A 43 0.97 1.76 -1.31
N LEU A 44 1.17 1.25 -2.53
CA LEU A 44 0.74 1.91 -3.76
C LEU A 44 -0.72 1.54 -4.02
N ASP A 45 -1.55 2.53 -4.30
CA ASP A 45 -2.98 2.36 -4.56
C ASP A 45 -3.25 2.14 -6.05
N GLY A 46 -3.56 0.90 -6.43
CA GLY A 46 -3.96 0.55 -7.79
C GLY A 46 -5.48 0.43 -8.00
N ILE A 47 -6.30 0.59 -6.95
CA ILE A 47 -7.74 0.29 -7.00
C ILE A 47 -8.65 1.43 -6.52
N GLY A 48 -8.09 2.48 -5.91
CA GLY A 48 -8.83 3.63 -5.41
C GLY A 48 -9.21 3.54 -3.93
N ALA A 49 -8.41 2.90 -3.09
CA ALA A 49 -8.72 2.73 -1.67
C ALA A 49 -8.75 4.06 -0.88
N GLY A 50 -9.69 4.13 0.07
CA GLY A 50 -9.98 5.28 0.91
C GLY A 50 -9.62 5.08 2.38
N ARG A 51 -9.54 6.18 3.13
CA ARG A 51 -9.25 6.16 4.57
C ARG A 51 -10.33 5.37 5.33
N GLY A 52 -9.90 4.50 6.23
CA GLY A 52 -10.77 3.66 7.06
C GLY A 52 -11.12 2.31 6.42
N GLU A 53 -10.89 2.14 5.13
CA GLU A 53 -11.14 0.88 4.45
C GLU A 53 -10.12 -0.19 4.84
N THR A 54 -10.61 -1.42 4.98
CA THR A 54 -9.79 -2.61 5.19
C THR A 54 -9.43 -3.20 3.83
N VAL A 55 -8.13 -3.37 3.59
CA VAL A 55 -7.57 -3.79 2.30
C VAL A 55 -6.66 -5.00 2.47
N LEU A 56 -6.51 -5.77 1.40
CA LEU A 56 -5.48 -6.80 1.28
C LEU A 56 -4.29 -6.23 0.50
N ILE A 57 -3.12 -6.26 1.11
CA ILE A 57 -1.90 -5.69 0.54
C ILE A 57 -1.00 -6.81 0.00
N LEU A 58 -0.59 -6.66 -1.25
CA LEU A 58 0.38 -7.51 -1.92
C LEU A 58 1.79 -7.15 -1.45
N ASP A 59 2.40 -8.05 -0.68
CA ASP A 59 3.76 -7.90 -0.11
C ASP A 59 4.83 -8.68 -0.91
N GLU A 60 4.44 -9.25 -2.05
CA GLU A 60 5.36 -9.97 -2.92
C GLU A 60 5.91 -9.03 -4.00
N GLY A 61 7.24 -8.86 -4.02
CA GLY A 61 7.89 -7.89 -4.90
C GLY A 61 7.72 -8.16 -6.40
N ASN A 62 7.57 -9.43 -6.83
CA ASN A 62 7.35 -9.73 -8.26
C ASN A 62 5.93 -9.38 -8.71
N GLY A 63 4.92 -9.86 -7.98
CA GLY A 63 3.53 -9.52 -8.26
C GLY A 63 3.26 -8.02 -8.21
N ALA A 64 3.85 -7.31 -7.24
CA ALA A 64 3.71 -5.85 -7.14
C ALA A 64 4.28 -5.13 -8.36
N ARG A 65 5.48 -5.52 -8.85
CA ARG A 65 6.09 -4.91 -10.04
C ARG A 65 5.27 -5.15 -11.31
N GLN A 66 4.66 -6.33 -11.46
CA GLN A 66 3.78 -6.61 -12.60
C GLN A 66 2.57 -5.66 -12.64
N ILE A 67 2.00 -5.32 -11.48
CA ILE A 67 0.88 -4.36 -11.40
C ILE A 67 1.32 -2.94 -11.79
N LEU A 68 2.55 -2.56 -11.42
CA LEU A 68 3.10 -1.24 -11.76
C LEU A 68 3.52 -1.12 -13.23
N ALA A 69 3.36 -2.19 -14.04
CA ALA A 69 3.90 -2.29 -15.39
C ALA A 69 5.41 -1.96 -15.45
N ASP A 70 6.11 -2.14 -14.33
CA ASP A 70 7.56 -2.02 -14.20
C ASP A 70 8.16 -3.36 -14.62
N ALA A 71 8.21 -3.58 -15.93
CA ALA A 71 8.86 -4.73 -16.55
C ALA A 71 10.35 -4.41 -16.75
N ALA A 72 11.10 -4.43 -15.65
CA ALA A 72 12.56 -4.55 -15.70
C ALA A 72 12.98 -6.02 -15.75
#